data_AF-A0A8C1PE29-F1
#
_entry.id   AF-A0A8C1PE29-F1
#
_cell.length_a   1.000
_cell.length_b   1.000
_cell.length_c   1.000
_cell.angle_alpha   90.00
_cell.angle_beta   90.00
_cell.angle_gamma   90.00
#
_symmetry.space_group_name_H-M   'P 1'
#
loop_
_entity.id
_entity.type
_entity.pdbx_description
1 polymer ?
#
loop_
_entity_poly.entity_id
_entity_poly.type
_entity_poly.pdbx_seq_one_letter_code
_entity_poly.pdbx_strand_id
1 'polypeptide(L)'
;MSVTHSLLCVHTSTVFQRELDTKHDKHERLVKISRDITIESKRTIFLLHRLDTNAEVGLTSSDRLVSSFYFLGIQEYVEAVSFHHFIRHRTLISLEEVNARLVFIRENKGEGEVTWAGPSVLTFQITPIDYLLGVADLTGELMRMCISSVGNGDIDTPFQLSGFLRQIHDGFSYIGNTGPYEVSKKLHTLRQSLGKVEDACYTLRVRGSEIPKHMLADVFTSRAATHLDPDEPMV
;
A
#
# COMPACT_ATOMS: atom_id res chain seq x y z
N MET A 1 -20.09 55.49 19.37
CA MET A 1 -19.38 54.32 19.93
C MET A 1 -19.94 52.97 19.45
N SER A 2 -21.25 52.83 19.16
CA SER A 2 -21.83 51.56 18.66
C SER A 2 -21.38 51.17 17.24
N VAL A 3 -21.33 52.14 16.31
CA VAL A 3 -21.03 51.90 14.88
C VAL A 3 -19.57 51.46 14.62
N THR A 4 -18.62 51.93 15.43
CA THR A 4 -17.20 51.54 15.33
C THR A 4 -16.95 50.11 15.79
N HIS A 5 -17.75 49.62 16.75
CA HIS A 5 -17.62 48.27 17.28
C HIS A 5 -18.20 47.22 16.32
N SER A 6 -19.30 47.55 15.61
CA SER A 6 -19.88 46.70 14.57
C SER A 6 -19.00 46.63 13.32
N LEU A 7 -18.38 47.74 12.88
CA LEU A 7 -17.42 47.75 11.77
C LEU A 7 -16.15 46.93 12.06
N LEU A 8 -15.63 46.99 13.29
CA LEU A 8 -14.48 46.18 13.71
C LEU A 8 -14.82 44.69 13.70
N CYS A 9 -15.99 44.31 14.21
CA CYS A 9 -16.48 42.92 14.23
C CYS A 9 -16.68 42.34 12.81
N VAL A 10 -17.21 43.14 11.88
CA VAL A 10 -17.35 42.73 10.47
C VAL A 10 -15.95 42.57 9.84
N HIS A 11 -15.02 43.49 10.08
CA HIS A 11 -13.66 43.39 9.54
C HIS A 11 -12.93 42.14 10.05
N THR A 12 -12.95 41.87 11.36
CA THR A 12 -12.33 40.67 11.93
C THR A 12 -12.98 39.40 11.38
N SER A 13 -14.31 39.37 11.23
CA SER A 13 -15.01 38.22 10.66
C SER A 13 -14.61 37.96 9.20
N THR A 14 -14.39 39.00 8.39
CA THR A 14 -13.91 38.83 7.01
C THR A 14 -12.48 38.31 6.92
N VAL A 15 -11.62 38.67 7.88
CA VAL A 15 -10.25 38.15 7.97
C VAL A 15 -10.27 36.66 8.32
N PHE A 16 -11.05 36.27 9.33
CA PHE A 16 -11.23 34.86 9.69
C PHE A 16 -11.86 34.04 8.57
N GLN A 17 -12.85 34.59 7.87
CA GLN A 17 -13.46 33.94 6.70
C GLN A 17 -12.42 33.63 5.63
N ARG A 18 -11.58 34.61 5.24
CA ARG A 18 -10.52 34.38 4.25
C ARG A 18 -9.51 33.33 4.68
N GLU A 19 -9.13 33.31 5.96
CA GLU A 19 -8.22 32.30 6.50
C GLU A 19 -8.83 30.91 6.43
N LEU A 20 -10.10 30.77 6.80
CA LEU A 20 -10.85 29.51 6.73
C LEU A 20 -11.00 29.04 5.28
N ASP A 21 -11.39 29.93 4.37
CA ASP A 21 -11.54 29.63 2.94
C ASP A 21 -10.20 29.18 2.34
N THR A 22 -9.10 29.87 2.67
CA THR A 22 -7.76 29.47 2.20
C THR A 22 -7.35 28.09 2.72
N LYS A 23 -7.65 27.78 3.98
CA LYS A 23 -7.41 26.45 4.55
C LYS A 23 -8.28 25.39 3.88
N HIS A 24 -9.54 25.72 3.59
CA HIS A 24 -10.49 24.82 2.94
C HIS A 24 -10.08 24.52 1.50
N ASP A 25 -9.74 25.54 0.72
CA ASP A 25 -9.24 25.40 -0.65
C ASP A 25 -7.97 24.54 -0.71
N LYS A 26 -7.03 24.78 0.22
CA LYS A 26 -5.82 23.95 0.34
C LYS A 26 -6.20 22.51 0.67
N HIS A 27 -7.11 22.29 1.60
CA HIS A 27 -7.58 20.97 1.96
C HIS A 27 -8.22 20.24 0.79
N GLU A 28 -9.12 20.88 0.03
CA GLU A 28 -9.73 20.26 -1.15
C GLU A 28 -8.71 19.85 -2.22
N ARG A 29 -7.71 20.71 -2.48
CA ARG A 29 -6.63 20.38 -3.42
C ARG A 29 -5.86 19.16 -2.95
N LEU A 30 -5.55 19.08 -1.67
CA LEU A 30 -4.86 17.92 -1.08
C LEU A 30 -5.70 16.65 -1.16
N VAL A 31 -7.01 16.74 -0.92
CA VAL A 31 -7.94 15.60 -1.05
C VAL A 31 -7.97 15.06 -2.48
N LYS A 32 -8.01 15.96 -3.48
CA LYS A 32 -7.98 15.55 -4.90
C LYS A 32 -6.69 14.79 -5.23
N ILE A 33 -5.55 15.35 -4.87
CA ILE A 33 -4.25 14.71 -5.14
C ILE A 33 -4.14 13.37 -4.41
N SER A 34 -4.55 13.32 -3.13
CA SER A 34 -4.59 12.07 -2.36
C SER A 34 -5.40 10.98 -3.05
N ARG A 35 -6.55 11.33 -3.66
CA ARG A 35 -7.39 10.36 -4.37
C ARG A 35 -6.71 9.82 -5.62
N ASP A 36 -6.02 10.67 -6.37
CA ASP A 36 -5.28 10.26 -7.57
C ASP A 36 -4.14 9.29 -7.21
N ILE A 37 -3.41 9.56 -6.13
CA ILE A 37 -2.40 8.65 -5.58
C ILE A 37 -2.99 7.29 -5.21
N THR A 38 -4.12 7.26 -4.49
CA THR A 38 -4.78 6.01 -4.12
C THR A 38 -5.13 5.21 -5.37
N ILE A 39 -5.67 5.86 -6.40
CA ILE A 39 -6.04 5.22 -7.67
C ILE A 39 -4.81 4.60 -8.34
N GLU A 40 -3.72 5.37 -8.48
CA GLU A 40 -2.50 4.89 -9.14
C GLU A 40 -1.76 3.82 -8.33
N SER A 41 -1.79 3.91 -7.00
CA SER A 41 -1.22 2.89 -6.12
C SER A 41 -1.97 1.57 -6.28
N LYS A 42 -3.31 1.60 -6.29
CA LYS A 42 -4.13 0.41 -6.58
C LYS A 42 -3.85 -0.16 -7.96
N ARG A 43 -3.80 0.68 -8.99
CA ARG A 43 -3.44 0.24 -10.36
C ARG A 43 -2.09 -0.45 -10.40
N THR A 44 -1.12 0.07 -9.65
CA THR A 44 0.20 -0.54 -9.50
C THR A 44 0.10 -1.91 -8.83
N ILE A 45 -0.63 -2.03 -7.72
CA ILE A 45 -0.85 -3.32 -7.04
C ILE A 45 -1.50 -4.35 -7.98
N PHE A 46 -2.57 -3.96 -8.69
CA PHE A 46 -3.21 -4.82 -9.68
C PHE A 46 -2.25 -5.24 -10.81
N LEU A 47 -1.40 -4.33 -11.27
CA LEU A 47 -0.39 -4.65 -12.27
C LEU A 47 0.63 -5.65 -11.72
N LEU A 48 1.10 -5.46 -10.48
CA LEU A 48 2.06 -6.33 -9.82
C LEU A 48 1.55 -7.77 -9.66
N HIS A 49 0.25 -7.97 -9.42
CA HIS A 49 -0.36 -9.31 -9.41
C HIS A 49 -0.40 -10.00 -10.77
N ARG A 50 -0.39 -9.24 -11.87
CA ARG A 50 -0.44 -9.80 -13.23
C ARG A 50 0.93 -10.14 -13.78
N LEU A 51 1.98 -9.62 -13.17
CA LEU A 51 3.35 -9.91 -13.58
C LEU A 51 3.72 -11.25 -12.98
N ASP A 52 4.00 -12.22 -13.84
CA ASP A 52 4.70 -13.43 -13.42
C ASP A 52 5.99 -13.00 -12.71
N THR A 53 6.36 -13.71 -11.64
CA THR A 53 7.51 -13.46 -10.77
C THR A 53 8.86 -13.31 -11.50
N ASN A 54 8.90 -13.56 -12.81
CA ASN A 54 10.06 -13.48 -13.69
C ASN A 54 10.11 -12.22 -14.59
N ALA A 55 9.09 -11.36 -14.60
CA ALA A 55 9.07 -10.17 -15.45
C ALA A 55 9.68 -8.95 -14.72
N GLU A 56 10.88 -8.54 -15.14
CA GLU A 56 11.49 -7.29 -14.69
C GLU A 56 10.67 -6.08 -15.18
N VAL A 57 9.89 -5.47 -14.31
CA VAL A 57 9.21 -4.21 -14.62
C VAL A 57 10.04 -3.03 -14.16
N GLY A 58 10.49 -2.23 -15.14
CA GLY A 58 11.03 -0.89 -14.94
C GLY A 58 9.90 0.09 -14.67
N LEU A 59 9.76 0.54 -13.42
CA LEU A 59 8.75 1.52 -13.00
C LEU A 59 9.35 2.93 -13.02
N THR A 60 9.64 3.47 -14.21
CA THR A 60 10.09 4.87 -14.38
C THR A 60 8.95 5.89 -14.21
N SER A 61 7.71 5.44 -14.03
CA SER A 61 6.51 6.29 -13.96
C SER A 61 6.02 6.59 -12.54
N SER A 62 6.56 5.90 -11.52
CA SER A 62 6.11 6.03 -10.12
C SER A 62 6.67 7.29 -9.41
N ASP A 63 7.81 7.82 -9.87
CA ASP A 63 8.52 8.92 -9.18
C ASP A 63 7.79 10.28 -9.24
N ARG A 64 6.82 10.45 -10.14
CA ARG A 64 6.11 11.73 -10.32
C ARG A 64 4.88 11.91 -9.45
N LEU A 65 4.34 10.84 -8.87
CA LEU A 65 3.09 10.88 -8.09
C LEU A 65 3.29 11.37 -6.66
N VAL A 66 4.53 11.71 -6.31
CA VAL A 66 5.01 11.73 -4.93
C VAL A 66 4.92 13.12 -4.27
N SER A 67 4.18 14.05 -4.87
CA SER A 67 4.16 15.46 -4.46
C SER A 67 2.76 15.97 -4.07
N SER A 68 2.16 15.36 -3.06
CA SER A 68 1.26 15.99 -2.06
C SER A 68 0.41 14.92 -1.41
N PHE A 69 0.61 14.70 -0.11
CA PHE A 69 0.01 13.55 0.53
C PHE A 69 -0.71 13.90 1.83
N TYR A 70 -1.94 13.39 1.97
CA TYR A 70 -2.62 13.27 3.24
C TYR A 70 -3.23 11.87 3.36
N PHE A 71 -3.40 11.45 4.62
CA PHE A 71 -3.85 10.19 5.25
C PHE A 71 -4.41 9.02 4.41
N LEU A 72 -5.11 9.22 3.29
CA LEU A 72 -5.75 8.14 2.51
C LEU A 72 -4.94 7.68 1.28
N GLY A 73 -3.97 8.48 0.80
CA GLY A 73 -3.06 8.09 -0.28
C GLY A 73 -1.77 7.42 0.20
N ILE A 74 -1.33 7.74 1.42
CA ILE A 74 0.00 7.34 1.91
C ILE A 74 0.05 5.86 2.25
N GLN A 75 -0.99 5.35 2.92
CA GLN A 75 -1.05 3.94 3.31
C GLN A 75 -1.06 3.05 2.06
N GLU A 76 -1.85 3.42 1.06
CA GLU A 76 -1.90 2.73 -0.24
C GLU A 76 -0.57 2.84 -1.01
N TYR A 77 0.11 4.00 -0.94
CA TYR A 77 1.46 4.15 -1.51
C TYR A 77 2.46 3.23 -0.82
N VAL A 78 2.46 3.18 0.52
CA VAL A 78 3.32 2.27 1.31
C VAL A 78 3.05 0.83 0.92
N GLU A 79 1.78 0.43 0.83
CA GLU A 79 1.37 -0.90 0.37
C GLU A 79 1.93 -1.22 -1.02
N ALA A 80 1.78 -0.31 -1.99
CA ALA A 80 2.27 -0.53 -3.35
C ALA A 80 3.81 -0.64 -3.42
N VAL A 81 4.56 0.26 -2.77
CA VAL A 81 6.03 0.24 -2.83
C VAL A 81 6.62 -0.94 -2.04
N SER A 82 5.99 -1.32 -0.94
CA SER A 82 6.41 -2.48 -0.14
C SER A 82 6.11 -3.79 -0.87
N PHE A 83 4.97 -3.88 -1.56
CA PHE A 83 4.64 -5.04 -2.38
C PHE A 83 5.61 -5.20 -3.55
N HIS A 84 5.92 -4.11 -4.25
CA HIS A 84 6.93 -4.11 -5.31
C HIS A 84 8.31 -4.54 -4.79
N HIS A 85 8.75 -3.97 -3.67
CA HIS A 85 10.03 -4.31 -3.07
C HIS A 85 10.09 -5.78 -2.65
N PHE A 86 9.00 -6.33 -2.08
CA PHE A 86 8.92 -7.74 -1.73
C PHE A 86 9.03 -8.65 -2.96
N ILE A 87 8.36 -8.32 -4.07
CA ILE A 87 8.46 -9.10 -5.32
C ILE A 87 9.91 -9.17 -5.81
N ARG A 88 10.65 -8.06 -5.72
CA ARG A 88 12.04 -7.94 -6.20
C ARG A 88 13.07 -8.55 -5.26
N HIS A 89 12.93 -8.34 -3.96
CA HIS A 89 13.99 -8.59 -2.98
C HIS A 89 13.64 -9.64 -1.92
N ARG A 90 12.35 -10.04 -1.83
CA ARG A 90 11.83 -10.95 -0.78
C ARG A 90 12.05 -10.44 0.65
N THR A 91 12.14 -9.13 0.80
CA THR A 91 12.32 -8.43 2.08
C THR A 91 11.26 -7.34 2.27
N LEU A 92 11.17 -6.79 3.48
CA LEU A 92 10.34 -5.62 3.75
C LEU A 92 11.18 -4.36 3.58
N ILE A 93 10.68 -3.40 2.79
CA ILE A 93 11.30 -2.07 2.68
C ILE A 93 11.11 -1.29 3.98
N SER A 94 12.18 -0.71 4.53
CA SER A 94 12.14 0.08 5.76
C SER A 94 11.44 1.44 5.59
N LEU A 95 10.98 2.03 6.68
CA LEU A 95 10.38 3.37 6.67
C LEU A 95 11.39 4.42 6.16
N GLU A 96 12.65 4.29 6.55
CA GLU A 96 13.74 5.17 6.14
C GLU A 96 13.97 5.10 4.63
N GLU A 97 13.99 3.90 4.06
CA GLU A 97 14.11 3.70 2.61
C GLU A 97 12.92 4.26 1.84
N VAL A 98 11.70 4.15 2.38
CA VAL A 98 10.53 4.77 1.77
C VAL A 98 10.67 6.29 1.81
N ASN A 99 10.96 6.88 2.97
CA ASN A 99 11.10 8.33 3.13
C ASN A 99 12.24 8.94 2.30
N ALA A 100 13.32 8.19 2.07
CA ALA A 100 14.42 8.62 1.21
C ALA A 100 13.98 8.81 -0.26
N ARG A 101 12.92 8.13 -0.71
CA ARG A 101 12.34 8.30 -2.05
C ARG A 101 11.44 9.53 -2.16
N LEU A 102 11.11 10.20 -1.05
CA LEU A 102 10.16 11.31 -0.98
C LEU A 102 10.86 12.67 -0.81
N VAL A 103 12.05 12.80 -1.39
CA VAL A 103 12.86 14.03 -1.40
C VAL A 103 12.82 14.63 -2.80
N PHE A 104 12.22 15.82 -2.92
CA PHE A 104 12.05 16.55 -4.17
C PHE A 104 12.95 17.77 -4.19
N ILE A 105 13.75 17.91 -5.24
CA ILE A 105 14.54 19.11 -5.48
C ILE A 105 13.81 19.94 -6.53
N ARG A 106 13.35 21.13 -6.14
CA ARG A 106 12.75 22.09 -7.07
C ARG A 106 13.84 23.02 -7.59
N GLU A 107 14.15 22.89 -8.87
CA GLU A 107 14.95 23.88 -9.59
C GLU A 107 14.08 25.10 -9.88
N ASN A 108 14.47 26.27 -9.35
CA ASN A 108 13.89 27.54 -9.77
C ASN A 108 14.45 27.88 -11.17
N LYS A 109 13.78 27.40 -12.23
CA LYS A 109 13.95 28.02 -13.56
C LYS A 109 13.24 29.37 -13.54
N GLY A 110 13.96 30.38 -13.06
CA GLY A 110 13.52 31.77 -13.14
C GLY A 110 13.61 32.24 -14.58
N GLU A 111 12.46 32.41 -15.24
CA GLU A 111 12.35 33.36 -16.34
C GLU A 111 12.38 34.76 -15.71
N GLY A 112 13.56 35.40 -15.73
CA GLY A 112 13.64 36.86 -15.82
C GLY A 112 13.92 37.71 -14.58
N GLU A 113 14.18 37.18 -13.38
CA GLU A 113 14.58 38.07 -12.27
C GLU A 113 15.58 37.43 -11.29
N VAL A 114 16.68 38.16 -11.06
CA VAL A 114 17.83 37.78 -10.24
C VAL A 114 17.37 37.58 -8.79
N THR A 115 17.14 36.32 -8.41
CA THR A 115 16.98 35.94 -7.01
C THR A 115 18.03 34.91 -6.63
N TRP A 116 18.77 35.19 -5.56
CA TRP A 116 19.73 34.29 -4.90
C TRP A 116 19.05 33.12 -4.19
N ALA A 117 18.00 32.54 -4.79
CA ALA A 117 17.29 31.41 -4.23
C ALA A 117 17.97 30.13 -4.70
N GLY A 118 18.79 29.52 -3.83
CA GLY A 118 19.30 28.17 -4.05
C GLY A 118 18.17 27.15 -4.28
N PRO A 119 18.50 25.93 -4.75
CA PRO A 119 17.50 24.90 -5.00
C PRO A 119 16.65 24.64 -3.74
N SER A 120 15.33 24.71 -3.89
CA SER A 120 14.38 24.46 -2.80
C SER A 120 14.17 22.96 -2.67
N VAL A 121 14.60 22.38 -1.54
CA VAL A 121 14.36 20.96 -1.23
C VAL A 121 13.04 20.83 -0.47
N LEU A 122 12.14 20.00 -0.99
CA LEU A 122 10.88 19.63 -0.37
C LEU A 122 10.97 18.17 0.05
N THR A 123 10.75 17.90 1.33
CA THR A 123 10.72 16.52 1.86
C THR A 123 9.33 16.20 2.37
N PHE A 124 8.83 15.02 2.03
CA PHE A 124 7.66 14.44 2.66
C PHE A 124 8.09 13.30 3.60
N GLN A 125 7.51 13.23 4.79
CA GLN A 125 7.85 12.21 5.79
C GLN A 125 6.60 11.43 6.15
N ILE A 126 6.63 10.13 5.88
CA ILE A 126 5.60 9.18 6.27
C ILE A 126 5.73 8.92 7.77
N THR A 127 4.60 8.94 8.47
CA THR A 127 4.58 8.65 9.90
C THR A 127 4.73 7.14 10.15
N PRO A 128 5.30 6.73 11.29
CA PRO A 128 5.36 5.30 11.64
C PRO A 128 3.99 4.62 11.62
N ILE A 129 2.94 5.34 11.98
CA ILE A 129 1.57 4.83 12.01
C ILE A 129 1.07 4.56 10.57
N ASP A 130 1.24 5.52 9.66
CA ASP A 130 0.83 5.33 8.25
C ASP A 130 1.61 4.20 7.58
N TYR A 131 2.90 4.07 7.92
CA TYR A 131 3.71 2.95 7.45
C TYR A 131 3.19 1.61 7.98
N LEU A 132 2.93 1.49 9.28
CA LEU A 132 2.38 0.27 9.86
C LEU A 132 1.01 -0.08 9.25
N LEU A 133 0.15 0.91 9.03
CA LEU A 133 -1.17 0.66 8.42
C LEU A 133 -1.04 0.18 6.96
N GLY A 134 -0.16 0.78 6.17
CA GLY A 134 0.13 0.32 4.80
C GLY A 134 0.77 -1.07 4.74
N VAL A 135 1.70 -1.38 5.65
CA VAL A 135 2.30 -2.72 5.77
C VAL A 135 1.27 -3.76 6.24
N ALA A 136 0.29 -3.36 7.05
CA ALA A 136 -0.79 -4.26 7.41
C ALA A 136 -1.66 -4.62 6.19
N ASP A 137 -1.97 -3.65 5.33
CA ASP A 137 -2.73 -3.89 4.10
C ASP A 137 -1.96 -4.72 3.06
N LEU A 138 -0.65 -4.50 2.94
CA LEU A 138 0.27 -5.35 2.16
C LEU A 138 0.06 -6.85 2.44
N THR A 139 -0.20 -7.23 3.69
CA THR A 139 -0.35 -8.66 4.04
C THR A 139 -1.54 -9.32 3.36
N GLY A 140 -2.59 -8.55 3.05
CA GLY A 140 -3.71 -8.99 2.23
C GLY A 140 -3.29 -9.25 0.78
N GLU A 141 -2.47 -8.38 0.21
CA GLU A 141 -1.96 -8.55 -1.16
C GLU A 141 -0.96 -9.71 -1.27
N LEU A 142 -0.10 -9.91 -0.27
CA LEU A 142 0.78 -11.07 -0.19
C LEU A 142 0.02 -12.39 -0.06
N MET A 143 -1.07 -12.41 0.72
CA MET A 143 -1.97 -13.55 0.76
C MET A 143 -2.59 -13.83 -0.62
N ARG A 144 -3.08 -12.80 -1.33
CA ARG A 144 -3.61 -12.97 -2.69
C ARG A 144 -2.57 -13.54 -3.65
N MET A 145 -1.34 -13.03 -3.60
CA MET A 145 -0.21 -13.55 -4.37
C MET A 145 0.04 -15.03 -4.06
N CYS A 146 0.01 -15.41 -2.77
CA CYS A 146 0.18 -16.80 -2.35
C CYS A 146 -0.86 -17.71 -3.02
N ILE A 147 -2.15 -17.38 -2.88
CA ILE A 147 -3.23 -18.22 -3.43
C ILE A 147 -3.16 -18.29 -4.96
N SER A 148 -2.85 -17.18 -5.63
CA SER A 148 -2.67 -17.15 -7.08
C SER A 148 -1.49 -18.02 -7.53
N SER A 149 -0.36 -17.97 -6.80
CA SER A 149 0.82 -18.78 -7.13
C SER A 149 0.54 -20.27 -7.00
N VAL A 150 -0.20 -20.69 -5.97
CA VAL A 150 -0.65 -22.09 -5.80
C VAL A 150 -1.54 -22.52 -6.97
N GLY A 151 -2.47 -21.65 -7.40
CA GLY A 151 -3.35 -21.92 -8.55
C GLY A 151 -2.58 -22.11 -9.86
N ASN A 152 -1.46 -21.41 -10.01
CA ASN A 152 -0.55 -21.52 -11.16
C ASN A 152 0.45 -22.68 -11.04
N GLY A 153 0.38 -23.49 -9.97
CA GLY A 153 1.26 -24.64 -9.75
C GLY A 153 2.63 -24.30 -9.15
N ASP A 154 2.85 -23.08 -8.67
CA ASP A 154 4.06 -22.70 -7.93
C ASP A 154 4.03 -23.31 -6.53
N ILE A 155 5.06 -24.10 -6.22
CA ILE A 155 5.21 -24.81 -4.94
C ILE A 155 6.24 -24.16 -4.01
N ASP A 156 6.99 -23.16 -4.47
CA ASP A 156 8.08 -22.54 -3.71
C ASP A 156 7.66 -21.19 -3.12
N THR A 157 7.00 -20.34 -3.92
CA THR A 157 6.54 -19.00 -3.50
C THR A 157 5.65 -19.02 -2.25
N PRO A 158 4.70 -19.96 -2.09
CA PRO A 158 3.84 -20.03 -0.89
C PRO A 158 4.63 -20.16 0.42
N PHE A 159 5.67 -20.99 0.46
CA PHE A 159 6.48 -21.18 1.68
C PHE A 159 7.33 -19.96 2.00
N GLN A 160 7.87 -19.29 0.97
CA GLN A 160 8.59 -18.01 1.15
C GLN A 160 7.66 -16.93 1.71
N LEU A 161 6.45 -16.81 1.15
CA LEU A 161 5.41 -15.90 1.62
C LEU A 161 4.98 -16.21 3.06
N SER A 162 4.78 -17.48 3.40
CA SER A 162 4.44 -17.90 4.77
C SER A 162 5.50 -17.47 5.78
N GLY A 163 6.79 -17.71 5.46
CA GLY A 163 7.89 -17.29 6.33
C GLY A 163 7.92 -15.77 6.54
N PHE A 164 7.74 -15.01 5.48
CA PHE A 164 7.72 -13.54 5.53
C PHE A 164 6.50 -12.99 6.29
N LEU A 165 5.29 -13.52 6.04
CA LEU A 165 4.07 -13.10 6.74
C LEU A 165 4.13 -13.40 8.23
N ARG A 166 4.78 -14.51 8.63
CA ARG A 166 4.98 -14.83 10.05
C ARG A 166 5.86 -13.79 10.74
N GLN A 167 6.96 -13.37 10.09
CA GLN A 167 7.82 -12.30 10.62
C GLN A 167 7.06 -10.98 10.80
N ILE A 168 6.22 -10.61 9.83
CA ILE A 168 5.37 -9.41 9.94
C ILE A 168 4.38 -9.58 11.10
N HIS A 169 3.66 -10.70 11.16
CA HIS A 169 2.71 -10.99 12.24
C HIS A 169 3.36 -10.92 13.62
N ASP A 170 4.56 -11.48 13.79
CA ASP A 170 5.27 -11.46 15.05
C ASP A 170 5.68 -10.02 15.43
N GLY A 171 6.08 -9.20 14.46
CA GLY A 171 6.34 -7.76 14.65
C GLY A 171 5.10 -6.99 15.11
N PHE A 172 3.94 -7.19 14.48
CA PHE A 172 2.69 -6.55 14.89
C PHE A 172 2.20 -7.06 16.26
N SER A 173 2.39 -8.35 16.53
CA SER A 173 2.06 -8.96 17.83
C SER A 173 2.94 -8.42 18.95
N TYR A 174 4.21 -8.14 18.65
CA TYR A 174 5.15 -7.52 19.59
C TYR A 174 4.71 -6.09 19.98
N ILE A 175 4.21 -5.31 19.03
CA ILE A 175 3.60 -4.00 19.32
C ILE A 175 2.34 -4.18 20.18
N GLY A 176 1.49 -5.15 19.83
CA GLY A 176 0.28 -5.50 20.58
C GLY A 176 -0.58 -4.28 20.94
N ASN A 177 -1.04 -4.23 22.18
CA ASN A 177 -1.91 -3.17 22.69
C ASN A 177 -1.18 -1.85 23.03
N THR A 178 0.13 -1.76 22.80
CA THR A 178 0.88 -0.52 23.01
C THR A 178 0.79 0.43 21.82
N GLY A 179 0.36 -0.08 20.66
CA GLY A 179 0.17 0.70 19.45
C GLY A 179 -1.19 1.41 19.38
N PRO A 180 -1.39 2.28 18.37
CA PRO A 180 -2.68 2.89 18.10
C PRO A 180 -3.79 1.85 17.88
N TYR A 181 -5.03 2.24 18.19
CA TYR A 181 -6.20 1.37 18.04
C TYR A 181 -6.37 0.85 16.61
N GLU A 182 -6.06 1.67 15.62
CA GLU A 182 -6.13 1.35 14.19
C GLU A 182 -5.20 0.19 13.83
N VAL A 183 -3.98 0.17 14.38
CA VAL A 183 -3.00 -0.90 14.19
C VAL A 183 -3.48 -2.19 14.85
N SER A 184 -4.04 -2.09 16.06
CA SER A 184 -4.62 -3.23 16.78
C SER A 184 -5.77 -3.87 16.01
N LYS A 185 -6.61 -3.07 15.34
CA LYS A 185 -7.69 -3.58 14.49
C LYS A 185 -7.16 -4.36 13.29
N LYS A 186 -6.07 -3.89 12.68
CA LYS A 186 -5.43 -4.56 11.54
C LYS A 186 -4.79 -5.90 11.90
N LEU A 187 -4.35 -6.09 13.15
CA LEU A 187 -3.81 -7.37 13.62
C LEU A 187 -4.79 -8.55 13.45
N HIS A 188 -6.09 -8.29 13.60
CA HIS A 188 -7.10 -9.33 13.37
C HIS A 188 -7.13 -9.79 11.90
N THR A 189 -7.17 -8.85 10.96
CA THR A 189 -7.16 -9.14 9.52
C THR A 189 -5.83 -9.78 9.10
N LEU A 190 -4.70 -9.31 9.64
CA LEU A 190 -3.39 -9.90 9.44
C LEU A 190 -3.35 -11.38 9.83
N ARG A 191 -3.91 -11.72 10.99
CA ARG A 191 -3.99 -13.11 11.46
C ARG A 191 -4.82 -13.99 10.52
N GLN A 192 -5.90 -13.46 9.96
CA GLN A 192 -6.70 -14.18 8.96
C GLN A 192 -5.92 -14.40 7.65
N SER A 193 -5.19 -13.38 7.19
CA SER A 193 -4.33 -13.48 6.01
C SER A 193 -3.23 -14.53 6.20
N LEU A 194 -2.57 -14.53 7.36
CA LEU A 194 -1.56 -15.52 7.73
C LEU A 194 -2.15 -16.94 7.75
N GLY A 195 -3.31 -17.14 8.39
CA GLY A 195 -3.95 -18.47 8.45
C GLY A 195 -4.22 -19.05 7.07
N LYS A 196 -4.74 -18.25 6.13
CA LYS A 196 -4.99 -18.69 4.75
C LYS A 196 -3.70 -19.10 4.02
N VAL A 197 -2.60 -18.40 4.25
CA VAL A 197 -1.30 -18.72 3.66
C VAL A 197 -0.71 -19.99 4.28
N GLU A 198 -0.83 -20.17 5.60
CA GLU A 198 -0.39 -21.37 6.29
C GLU A 198 -1.20 -22.61 5.88
N ASP A 199 -2.52 -22.48 5.72
CA ASP A 199 -3.40 -23.55 5.22
C ASP A 199 -3.04 -23.97 3.80
N ALA A 200 -2.70 -23.00 2.94
CA ALA A 200 -2.22 -23.27 1.59
C ALA A 200 -0.89 -24.04 1.61
N CYS A 201 0.08 -23.61 2.43
CA CYS A 201 1.36 -24.30 2.61
C CYS A 201 1.20 -25.71 3.17
N TYR A 202 0.30 -25.89 4.15
CA TYR A 202 -0.03 -27.19 4.72
C TYR A 202 -0.60 -28.14 3.65
N THR A 203 -1.56 -27.65 2.87
CA THR A 203 -2.18 -28.43 1.78
C THR A 203 -1.16 -28.85 0.73
N LEU A 204 -0.26 -27.95 0.33
CA LEU A 204 0.85 -28.25 -0.58
C LEU A 204 1.79 -29.31 -0.01
N ARG A 205 2.15 -29.20 1.29
CA ARG A 205 3.06 -30.14 1.94
C ARG A 205 2.47 -31.55 2.01
N VAL A 206 1.21 -31.68 2.41
CA VAL A 206 0.53 -32.98 2.51
C VAL A 206 0.42 -33.61 1.13
N ARG A 207 -0.13 -32.89 0.14
CA ARG A 207 -0.28 -33.42 -1.23
C ARG A 207 1.05 -33.71 -1.93
N GLY A 208 2.06 -32.87 -1.72
CA GLY A 208 3.41 -33.08 -2.24
C GLY A 208 4.15 -34.26 -1.60
N SER A 209 3.67 -34.74 -0.44
CA SER A 209 4.19 -35.93 0.22
C SER A 209 3.44 -37.21 -0.19
N GLU A 210 2.23 -37.09 -0.75
CA GLU A 210 1.38 -38.20 -1.18
C GLU A 210 1.49 -38.51 -2.69
N ILE A 211 1.80 -37.51 -3.52
CA ILE A 211 1.82 -37.62 -4.99
C ILE A 211 3.24 -37.40 -5.53
N PRO A 212 3.79 -38.31 -6.37
CA PRO A 212 5.09 -38.13 -7.01
C PRO A 212 5.19 -36.79 -7.75
N LYS A 213 6.31 -36.07 -7.58
CA LYS A 213 6.50 -34.68 -8.05
C LYS A 213 6.09 -34.40 -9.51
N HIS A 214 6.10 -35.41 -10.38
CA HIS A 214 5.72 -35.27 -11.80
C HIS A 214 4.20 -35.26 -12.06
N MET A 215 3.36 -35.71 -11.11
CA MET A 215 1.89 -35.74 -11.25
C MET A 215 1.19 -34.58 -10.53
N LEU A 216 1.93 -33.69 -9.84
CA LEU A 216 1.34 -32.60 -9.07
C LEU A 216 0.70 -31.53 -9.95
N ALA A 217 1.31 -31.22 -11.10
CA ALA A 217 0.79 -30.20 -12.03
C ALA A 217 -0.63 -30.53 -12.53
N ASP A 218 -0.91 -31.81 -12.81
CA ASP A 218 -2.21 -32.25 -13.33
C ASP A 218 -3.33 -32.18 -12.29
N VAL A 219 -3.01 -32.39 -11.01
CA VAL A 219 -3.99 -32.34 -9.90
C VAL A 219 -4.39 -30.90 -9.55
N PHE A 220 -3.48 -29.94 -9.67
CA PHE A 220 -3.82 -28.52 -9.47
C PHE A 220 -4.53 -27.93 -10.70
N THR A 221 -4.17 -28.36 -11.91
CA THR A 221 -4.81 -27.92 -13.17
C THR A 221 -6.25 -28.45 -13.29
N SER A 222 -6.50 -29.70 -12.91
CA SER A 222 -7.84 -30.31 -12.95
C SER A 222 -8.86 -29.61 -12.04
N ARG A 223 -8.42 -29.06 -10.90
CA ARG A 223 -9.32 -28.34 -9.99
C ARG A 223 -9.66 -26.91 -10.44
N ALA A 224 -8.77 -26.28 -11.21
CA ALA A 224 -9.05 -24.99 -11.85
C ALA A 224 -10.11 -25.14 -12.97
N ALA A 225 -10.16 -26.29 -13.64
CA ALA A 225 -11.18 -26.60 -14.64
C ALA A 225 -12.56 -26.90 -14.04
N THR A 226 -12.64 -27.45 -12.83
CA THR A 226 -13.92 -27.84 -12.19
C THR A 226 -14.69 -26.68 -11.53
N HIS A 227 -14.19 -25.45 -11.57
CA HIS A 227 -14.87 -24.28 -10.97
C HIS A 227 -15.58 -23.38 -11.99
N LEU A 228 -15.79 -23.86 -13.22
CA LEU A 228 -16.43 -23.15 -14.34
C LEU A 228 -17.70 -23.83 -14.89
N ASP A 229 -18.44 -24.60 -14.09
CA ASP A 229 -19.83 -24.97 -14.43
C ASP A 229 -20.81 -24.33 -13.44
N PRO A 230 -21.49 -23.25 -13.83
CA PRO A 230 -22.72 -22.83 -13.18
C PRO A 230 -23.87 -23.53 -13.90
N ASP A 231 -24.27 -24.72 -13.46
CA ASP A 231 -25.63 -25.24 -13.58
C ASP A 231 -25.73 -26.63 -12.94
N GLU A 232 -26.24 -26.69 -11.72
CA GLU A 232 -26.89 -27.91 -11.22
C GLU A 232 -28.27 -27.51 -10.64
N PRO A 233 -29.37 -28.14 -11.12
CA PRO A 233 -30.71 -27.72 -10.77
C PRO A 233 -31.08 -28.14 -9.35
N MET A 234 -31.80 -27.25 -8.67
CA MET A 234 -32.43 -27.51 -7.38
C MET A 234 -33.43 -28.67 -7.52
N VAL A 235 -33.18 -29.76 -6.78
CA VAL A 235 -34.19 -30.77 -6.42
C VAL A 235 -34.24 -30.86 -4.90
#